data_AF-A0AAD5D1D6-F1
#
_entry.id   AF-A0AAD5D1D6-F1
#
_cell.length_a   1.000
_cell.length_b   1.000
_cell.length_c   1.000
_cell.angle_alpha   90.00
_cell.angle_beta   90.00
_cell.angle_gamma   90.00
#
_symmetry.space_group_name_H-M   'P 1'
#
loop_
_entity.id
_entity.type
_entity.pdbx_description
1 polymer ?
#
loop_
_entity_poly.entity_id
_entity_poly.type
_entity_poly.pdbx_seq_one_letter_code
_entity_poly.pdbx_strand_id
1 'polypeptide(L)'
;MTRVELKKLFAKRKITKVSEMSLTANQGREEMEKKRLVWKVEGSKNEPAVQRGGPVDPQKLVVELAPMEIRTFIVTLGNKISRRL
;
A
#
# COMPACT_ATOMS: atom_id res chain seq x y z
N MET A 1 11.65 -5.81 -6.06
CA MET A 1 10.51 -4.95 -5.66
C MET A 1 10.25 -3.95 -6.76
N THR A 2 9.00 -3.89 -7.23
CA THR A 2 8.56 -2.88 -8.20
C THR A 2 8.04 -1.66 -7.45
N ARG A 3 8.32 -0.45 -7.95
CA ARG A 3 7.91 0.81 -7.33
C ARG A 3 6.86 1.52 -8.17
N VAL A 4 5.80 1.96 -7.52
CA VAL A 4 4.70 2.71 -8.13
C VAL A 4 4.59 4.07 -7.46
N GLU A 5 4.77 5.14 -8.22
CA GLU A 5 4.67 6.52 -7.72
C GLU A 5 3.25 7.05 -7.86
N LEU A 6 2.51 7.16 -6.76
CA LEU A 6 1.11 7.59 -6.77
C LEU A 6 0.94 9.03 -7.29
N LYS A 7 1.94 9.89 -7.07
CA LYS A 7 1.95 11.26 -7.60
C LYS A 7 1.95 11.30 -9.13
N LYS A 8 2.61 10.34 -9.78
CA LYS A 8 2.63 10.21 -11.25
C LYS A 8 1.30 9.66 -11.76
N LEU A 9 0.70 8.68 -11.05
CA LEU A 9 -0.63 8.14 -11.39
C LEU A 9 -1.74 9.20 -11.30
N PHE A 10 -1.74 10.02 -10.25
CA PHE A 10 -2.75 11.06 -10.03
C PHE A 10 -2.24 12.48 -10.33
N ALA A 11 -1.47 12.66 -11.39
CA ALA A 11 -0.78 13.94 -11.68
C ALA A 11 -1.69 15.18 -11.74
N LYS A 12 -2.97 15.02 -12.10
CA LYS A 12 -3.95 16.12 -12.23
C LYS A 12 -4.77 16.38 -10.95
N ARG A 13 -4.58 15.61 -9.89
CA ARG A 13 -5.31 15.74 -8.63
C ARG A 13 -4.32 15.90 -7.47
N LYS A 14 -4.76 16.47 -6.36
CA LYS A 14 -3.96 16.50 -5.13
C LYS A 14 -4.39 15.31 -4.27
N ILE A 15 -3.47 14.40 -3.96
CA ILE A 15 -3.75 13.33 -2.99
C ILE A 15 -3.76 13.99 -1.60
N THR A 16 -4.87 13.87 -0.88
CA THR A 16 -5.01 14.43 0.48
C THR A 16 -4.88 13.36 1.55
N LYS A 17 -5.25 12.12 1.24
CA LYS A 17 -5.15 10.97 2.13
C LYS A 17 -4.95 9.69 1.33
N VAL A 18 -4.13 8.79 1.87
CA VAL A 18 -3.98 7.41 1.39
C VAL A 18 -4.17 6.51 2.59
N SER A 19 -5.00 5.48 2.44
CA SER A 19 -5.23 4.48 3.49
C SER A 19 -5.16 3.10 2.88
N GLU A 20 -4.29 2.26 3.44
CA GLU A 20 -4.06 0.91 2.95
C GLU A 20 -4.99 -0.08 3.63
N MET A 21 -5.67 -0.89 2.82
CA MET A 21 -6.78 -1.73 3.23
C MET A 21 -6.54 -3.22 2.93
N SER A 22 -7.44 -4.06 3.44
CA SER A 22 -7.63 -5.44 3.02
C SER A 22 -7.95 -5.54 1.52
N LEU A 23 -7.86 -6.75 0.96
CA LEU A 23 -8.13 -7.01 -0.45
C LEU A 23 -9.52 -6.51 -0.88
N THR A 24 -10.53 -6.67 -0.03
CA THR A 24 -11.92 -6.23 -0.25
C THR A 24 -12.21 -4.81 0.24
N ALA A 25 -11.18 -4.06 0.65
CA ALA A 25 -11.28 -2.68 1.15
C ALA A 25 -12.18 -2.47 2.38
N ASN A 26 -12.41 -3.51 3.18
CA ASN A 26 -13.31 -3.44 4.35
C ASN A 26 -12.58 -3.31 5.70
N GLN A 27 -11.26 -3.49 5.74
CA GLN A 27 -10.47 -3.50 6.97
C GLN A 27 -9.13 -2.76 6.78
N GLY A 28 -8.63 -2.14 7.85
CA GLY A 28 -7.30 -1.54 7.90
C GLY A 28 -6.18 -2.58 7.72
N ARG A 29 -5.25 -2.41 6.77
CA ARG A 29 -4.11 -3.35 6.64
C ARG A 29 -3.27 -3.38 7.91
N GLU A 30 -3.01 -2.23 8.53
CA GLU A 30 -2.23 -2.15 9.77
C GLU A 30 -2.88 -2.95 10.91
N GLU A 31 -4.20 -2.88 11.04
CA GLU A 31 -4.94 -3.62 12.06
C GLU A 31 -4.91 -5.14 11.78
N MET A 32 -5.06 -5.53 10.51
CA MET A 32 -4.95 -6.93 10.10
C MET A 32 -3.57 -7.51 10.38
N GLU A 33 -2.50 -6.78 10.06
CA GLU A 33 -1.12 -7.23 10.30
C GLU A 33 -0.83 -7.42 11.79
N LYS A 34 -1.39 -6.55 12.66
CA LYS A 34 -1.31 -6.71 14.13
C LYS A 34 -2.05 -7.93 14.64
N LYS A 35 -3.16 -8.30 14.00
CA LYS A 35 -4.02 -9.44 14.39
C LYS A 35 -3.65 -10.76 13.72
N ARG A 36 -2.63 -10.76 12.84
CA ARG A 36 -2.26 -11.96 12.08
C ARG A 36 -1.67 -13.02 13.01
N LEU A 37 -2.25 -14.22 12.96
CA LEU A 37 -1.77 -15.37 13.72
C LEU A 37 -0.44 -15.87 13.15
N VAL A 38 0.51 -16.16 14.04
CA VAL A 38 1.81 -16.73 13.69
C VAL A 38 1.73 -18.24 13.89
N TRP A 39 1.76 -18.98 12.78
CA TRP A 39 1.67 -20.43 12.79
C TRP A 39 3.05 -21.07 12.64
N LYS A 40 3.31 -22.12 13.43
CA LYS A 40 4.45 -23.00 13.22
C LYS A 40 4.05 -24.09 12.23
N VAL A 41 4.45 -23.92 10.97
CA VAL A 41 4.17 -24.88 9.90
C VAL A 41 5.23 -25.98 9.90
N GLU A 42 4.82 -27.23 9.75
CA GLU A 42 5.75 -28.37 9.60
C GLU A 42 6.56 -28.23 8.31
N GLY A 43 7.86 -28.54 8.36
CA GLY A 43 8.75 -28.39 7.19
C GLY A 43 9.32 -26.99 6.96
N SER A 44 8.94 -25.97 7.74
CA SER A 44 9.38 -24.57 7.57
C SER A 44 10.86 -24.27 7.93
N LYS A 45 11.74 -25.29 8.00
CA LYS A 45 13.17 -25.08 8.28
C LYS A 45 13.83 -24.40 7.08
N ASN A 46 14.23 -23.14 7.26
CA ASN A 46 14.98 -22.30 6.31
C ASN A 46 14.17 -21.65 5.16
N GLU A 47 12.85 -21.50 5.27
CA GLU A 47 12.13 -20.68 4.28
C GLU A 47 12.54 -19.21 4.42
N PRO A 48 12.94 -18.53 3.32
CA PRO A 48 13.27 -17.12 3.36
C PRO A 48 12.04 -16.32 3.77
N ALA A 49 12.22 -15.35 4.66
CA ALA A 49 11.14 -14.46 5.09
C ALA A 49 10.46 -13.84 3.87
N VAL A 50 9.12 -13.95 3.81
CA VAL A 50 8.33 -13.44 2.69
C VAL A 50 8.62 -11.95 2.52
N GLN A 51 9.21 -11.58 1.38
CA GLN A 51 9.43 -10.19 1.03
C GLN A 51 8.08 -9.56 0.71
N ARG A 52 7.66 -8.55 1.49
CA ARG A 52 6.41 -7.80 1.28
C ARG A 52 6.73 -6.33 1.11
N GLY A 53 5.88 -5.62 0.37
CA GLY A 53 5.89 -4.16 0.32
C GLY A 53 5.82 -3.53 1.70
N GLY A 54 6.71 -2.57 1.96
CA GLY A 54 6.68 -1.77 3.18
C GLY A 54 5.47 -0.84 3.24
N PRO A 55 5.19 -0.23 4.41
CA PRO A 55 4.17 0.80 4.56
C PRO A 55 4.39 1.96 3.59
N VAL A 56 3.30 2.59 3.13
CA VAL A 56 3.41 3.75 2.24
C VAL A 56 3.81 4.98 3.04
N ASP A 57 4.92 5.60 2.66
CA ASP A 57 5.38 6.88 3.20
C ASP A 57 4.41 8.02 2.74
N PRO A 58 3.78 8.77 3.65
CA PRO A 58 2.82 9.82 3.31
C PRO A 58 3.42 11.00 2.52
N GLN A 59 4.73 11.23 2.61
CA GLN A 59 5.42 12.31 1.89
C GLN A 59 5.87 11.86 0.51
N LYS A 60 6.45 10.64 0.41
CA LYS A 60 6.95 10.10 -0.86
C LYS A 60 5.82 9.62 -1.75
N LEU A 61 4.76 9.03 -1.17
CA LEU A 61 3.62 8.44 -1.89
C LEU A 61 4.07 7.41 -2.93
N VAL A 62 5.01 6.54 -2.53
CA VAL A 62 5.53 5.44 -3.33
C VAL A 62 5.07 4.12 -2.72
N VAL A 63 4.51 3.25 -3.56
CA VAL A 63 4.09 1.90 -3.19
C VAL A 63 5.13 0.92 -3.70
N GLU A 64 5.58 0.02 -2.84
CA GLU A 64 6.43 -1.10 -3.24
C GLU A 64 5.60 -2.39 -3.34
N LEU A 65 5.88 -3.17 -4.38
CA LEU A 65 5.23 -4.45 -4.66
C LEU A 65 6.26 -5.58 -4.79
N ALA A 66 6.05 -6.64 -4.04
CA ALA A 66 6.73 -7.92 -4.22
C ALA A 66 6.08 -8.74 -5.35
N PRO A 67 6.74 -9.80 -5.86
CA PRO A 67 6.13 -10.71 -6.83
C PRO A 67 4.77 -11.23 -6.34
N MET A 68 3.77 -11.20 -7.21
CA MET A 68 2.39 -11.63 -6.93
C MET A 68 1.68 -10.86 -5.80
N GLU A 69 2.20 -9.70 -5.36
CA GLU A 69 1.57 -8.90 -4.32
C GLU A 69 0.45 -8.02 -4.90
N ILE A 70 -0.72 -8.05 -4.26
CA ILE A 70 -1.83 -7.13 -4.51
C ILE A 70 -1.98 -6.25 -3.27
N ARG A 71 -1.97 -4.93 -3.46
CA ARG A 71 -2.17 -3.94 -2.40
C ARG A 71 -3.38 -3.07 -2.72
N THR A 72 -4.32 -3.01 -1.79
CA THR A 72 -5.56 -2.25 -1.95
C THR A 72 -5.47 -0.94 -1.17
N PHE A 73 -5.84 0.16 -1.81
CA PHE A 73 -5.79 1.49 -1.22
C PHE A 73 -7.09 2.25 -1.43
N ILE A 74 -7.54 2.96 -0.40
CA ILE A 74 -8.50 4.05 -0.53
C ILE A 74 -7.70 5.35 -0.62
N VAL A 75 -7.87 6.09 -1.72
CA VAL A 75 -7.18 7.35 -1.99
C VAL A 75 -8.19 8.48 -2.05
N THR A 76 -8.03 9.48 -1.18
CA THR A 76 -8.84 10.70 -1.22
C THR A 76 -8.14 11.73 -2.10
N LEU A 77 -8.86 12.19 -3.13
CA LEU A 77 -8.37 13.15 -4.11
C LEU A 77 -9.08 14.49 -3.94
N GLY A 78 -8.29 15.55 -3.78
CA GLY A 78 -8.75 16.93 -3.88
C GLY A 78 -8.59 17.50 -5.31
N ASN A 79 -9.29 18.60 -5.57
CA ASN A 79 -9.11 19.35 -6.82
C ASN A 79 -7.73 20.03 -6.84
N LYS A 80 -6.98 19.88 -7.94
CA LYS A 80 -5.94 20.85 -8.26
C LYS A 80 -6.64 22.07 -8.82
N ILE A 81 -6.61 23.18 -8.09
CA ILE A 81 -7.05 24.46 -8.63
C ILE A 81 -6.05 24.83 -9.73
N SER A 82 -6.41 24.56 -10.97
CA SER A 82 -5.81 25.21 -12.13
C SER A 82 -6.33 26.65 -12.14
N ARG A 83 -5.64 27.59 -11.48
CA ARG A 83 -5.80 29.00 -11.83
C ARG A 83 -5.26 29.15 -13.25
N ARG A 84 -6.18 29.24 -14.24
CA ARG A 84 -5.86 29.93 -15.48
C ARG A 84 -5.94 31.42 -15.16
N LEU A 85 -4.78 32.07 -15.15
CA LEU A 85 -4.66 33.50 -15.43
C LEU A 85 -4.91 33.70 -16.93
#